data_AF-A0A959US93-F1
#
_entry.id   AF-A0A959US93-F1
#
_cell.length_a   1.000
_cell.length_b   1.000
_cell.length_c   1.000
_cell.angle_alpha   90.00
_cell.angle_beta   90.00
_cell.angle_gamma   90.00
#
_symmetry.space_group_name_H-M   'P 1'
#
loop_
_entity.id
_entity.type
_entity.pdbx_description
1 polymer ?
#
loop_
_entity_poly.entity_id
_entity_poly.type
_entity_poly.pdbx_seq_one_letter_code
_entity_poly.pdbx_strand_id
1 'polypeptide(L)'
;VSGSGNVAQYAIEKAAQLGARVVTASDSSGSIFDPDGIHAGKLDFLMELKNVKRGRIEEYAKKYKNAKFFKGASAWEVCGKVDVALPCATQNELNGKHA
;
A
#
# COMPACT_ATOMS: atom_id res chain seq x y z
N VAL A 1 1.77 3.19 -3.70
CA VAL A 1 1.57 1.97 -4.51
C VAL A 1 0.15 1.49 -4.23
N SER A 2 -0.61 1.04 -5.23
CA SER A 2 -1.87 0.33 -4.97
C SER A 2 -1.65 -1.18 -4.98
N GLY A 3 -2.54 -1.93 -4.35
CA GLY A 3 -2.43 -3.38 -4.24
C GLY A 3 -1.52 -3.83 -3.09
N SER A 4 -1.59 -5.13 -2.82
CA SER A 4 -0.79 -5.80 -1.78
C SER A 4 -0.36 -7.21 -2.22
N GLY A 5 -0.52 -7.53 -3.51
CA GLY A 5 -0.09 -8.79 -4.11
C GLY A 5 1.38 -8.76 -4.52
N ASN A 6 1.81 -9.79 -5.26
CA ASN A 6 3.20 -9.97 -5.67
C ASN A 6 3.81 -8.71 -6.31
N VAL A 7 3.13 -8.13 -7.31
CA VAL A 7 3.62 -6.93 -8.00
C VAL A 7 3.79 -5.75 -7.04
N ALA A 8 2.78 -5.47 -6.20
CA ALA A 8 2.82 -4.36 -5.26
C ALA A 8 3.92 -4.55 -4.20
N GLN A 9 4.10 -5.77 -3.68
CA GLN A 9 5.12 -6.07 -2.66
C GLN A 9 6.53 -5.78 -3.17
N TYR A 10 6.88 -6.27 -4.37
CA TYR A 10 8.20 -6.04 -4.95
C TYR A 10 8.37 -4.63 -5.53
N ALA A 11 7.29 -3.97 -5.97
CA ALA A 11 7.32 -2.56 -6.30
C ALA A 11 7.66 -1.70 -5.07
N ILE A 12 7.03 -1.99 -3.92
CA ILE A 12 7.35 -1.34 -2.64
C ILE A 12 8.82 -1.61 -2.27
N GLU A 13 9.25 -2.87 -2.32
CA GLU A 13 10.62 -3.27 -1.99
C GLU A 13 11.64 -2.46 -2.78
N LYS A 14 11.52 -2.49 -4.11
CA LYS A 14 12.52 -1.86 -4.97
C LYS A 14 12.49 -0.35 -4.86
N ALA A 15 11.31 0.25 -4.77
CA ALA A 15 11.18 1.69 -4.56
C ALA A 15 11.83 2.12 -3.23
N ALA A 16 11.58 1.39 -2.15
CA ALA A 16 12.19 1.66 -0.85
C ALA A 16 13.72 1.50 -0.87
N GLN A 17 14.25 0.46 -1.54
CA GLN A 17 15.70 0.28 -1.73
C GLN A 17 16.35 1.45 -2.50
N LEU A 18 15.61 2.08 -3.40
CA LEU A 18 16.05 3.25 -4.16
C LEU A 18 15.83 4.59 -3.43
N GLY A 19 15.42 4.55 -2.16
CA GLY A 19 15.24 5.73 -1.32
C GLY A 19 13.86 6.39 -1.43
N ALA A 20 12.91 5.79 -2.14
CA ALA A 20 11.55 6.30 -2.18
C ALA A 20 10.79 5.99 -0.88
N ARG A 21 10.03 6.97 -0.38
CA ARG A 21 9.11 6.76 0.73
C ARG A 21 7.75 6.29 0.20
N VAL A 22 7.53 4.98 0.18
CA VAL A 22 6.26 4.42 -0.28
C VAL A 22 5.21 4.52 0.81
N VAL A 23 4.16 5.31 0.60
CA VAL A 23 3.19 5.68 1.66
C VAL A 23 1.87 4.93 1.61
N THR A 24 1.60 4.13 0.58
CA THR A 24 0.32 3.42 0.42
C THR A 24 0.50 1.98 -0.05
N ALA A 25 -0.44 1.14 0.37
CA ALA A 25 -0.75 -0.19 -0.16
C ALA A 25 -2.26 -0.43 -0.01
N SER A 26 -2.85 -1.35 -0.78
CA SER A 26 -4.30 -1.60 -0.72
C SER A 26 -4.69 -3.04 -0.99
N ASP A 27 -5.89 -3.42 -0.59
CA ASP A 27 -6.54 -4.67 -1.04
C ASP A 27 -8.01 -4.40 -1.36
N SER A 28 -8.79 -5.45 -1.61
CA SER A 28 -10.21 -5.32 -1.93
C SER A 28 -11.08 -4.74 -0.81
N SER A 29 -10.57 -4.63 0.42
CA SER A 29 -11.29 -4.04 1.56
C SER A 29 -11.03 -2.54 1.73
N GLY A 30 -9.98 -2.00 1.10
CA GLY A 30 -9.60 -0.60 1.20
C GLY A 30 -8.10 -0.39 1.14
N SER A 31 -7.65 0.79 1.57
CA SER A 31 -6.27 1.24 1.45
C SER A 31 -5.68 1.67 2.79
N ILE A 32 -4.38 1.47 2.95
CA ILE A 32 -3.63 2.06 4.05
C ILE A 32 -2.83 3.27 3.56
N PHE A 33 -2.68 4.25 4.45
CA PHE A 33 -1.71 5.32 4.34
C PHE A 33 -0.77 5.27 5.54
N ASP A 34 0.52 5.14 5.30
CA ASP A 34 1.57 5.16 6.31
C ASP A 34 2.53 6.34 6.04
N PRO A 35 2.47 7.42 6.83
CA PRO A 35 3.32 8.59 6.62
C PRO A 35 4.80 8.32 6.87
N ASP A 36 5.15 7.28 7.64
CA ASP A 36 6.55 6.92 7.89
C ASP A 36 7.13 6.12 6.71
N GLY A 37 6.28 5.66 5.80
CA GLY A 37 6.65 4.83 4.66
C GLY A 37 6.76 3.33 4.98
N ILE A 38 6.57 2.52 3.95
CA ILE A 38 6.65 1.06 4.01
C ILE A 38 8.09 0.63 3.67
N HIS A 39 8.97 0.64 4.67
CA HIS A 39 10.36 0.18 4.57
C HIS A 39 10.50 -1.32 4.92
N ALA A 40 11.71 -1.89 4.82
CA ALA A 40 12.00 -3.33 4.96
C ALA A 40 11.19 -4.04 6.06
N GLY A 41 11.35 -3.68 7.34
CA GLY A 41 10.62 -4.35 8.43
C GLY A 41 9.09 -4.20 8.40
N LYS A 42 8.54 -3.14 7.78
CA LYS A 42 7.09 -3.03 7.57
C LYS A 42 6.63 -3.83 6.35
N LEU A 43 7.47 -3.92 5.32
CA LEU A 43 7.24 -4.75 4.14
C LEU A 43 7.27 -6.24 4.52
N ASP A 44 8.21 -6.68 5.34
CA ASP A 44 8.28 -8.06 5.84
C ASP A 44 6.96 -8.48 6.51
N PHE A 45 6.43 -7.59 7.35
CA PHE A 45 5.12 -7.83 7.97
C PHE A 45 3.98 -7.84 6.94
N LEU A 46 3.99 -6.94 5.96
CA LEU A 46 3.00 -6.93 4.89
C LEU A 46 3.03 -8.25 4.09
N MET A 47 4.22 -8.75 3.76
CA MET A 47 4.43 -10.01 3.06
C MET A 47 3.97 -11.20 3.92
N GLU A 48 4.32 -11.25 5.21
CA GLU A 48 3.84 -12.28 6.14
C GLU A 48 2.31 -12.26 6.24
N LEU A 49 1.73 -11.07 6.41
CA LEU A 49 0.29 -10.86 6.50
C LEU A 49 -0.43 -11.40 5.25
N LYS A 50 0.10 -11.10 4.06
CA LYS A 50 -0.57 -11.43 2.79
C LYS A 50 -0.27 -12.84 2.29
N ASN A 51 0.97 -13.29 2.40
CA ASN A 51 1.43 -14.53 1.80
C ASN A 51 1.29 -15.72 2.74
N VAL A 52 1.42 -15.50 4.06
CA VAL A 52 1.34 -16.57 5.07
C VAL A 52 -0.01 -16.56 5.77
N LYS A 53 -0.38 -15.42 6.39
CA LYS A 53 -1.61 -15.31 7.20
C LYS A 53 -2.88 -15.15 6.35
N ARG A 54 -2.73 -14.77 5.07
CA ARG A 54 -3.84 -14.43 4.16
C ARG A 54 -4.80 -13.38 4.76
N GLY A 55 -4.26 -12.45 5.54
CA GLY A 55 -4.99 -11.43 6.27
C GLY A 55 -5.38 -10.21 5.46
N ARG A 56 -6.12 -9.29 6.09
CA ARG A 56 -6.60 -8.04 5.47
C ARG A 56 -5.65 -6.89 5.73
N ILE A 57 -5.58 -5.95 4.78
CA ILE A 57 -4.64 -4.82 4.86
C ILE A 57 -4.91 -3.92 6.08
N GLU A 58 -6.14 -3.90 6.59
CA GLU A 58 -6.50 -3.24 7.86
C GLU A 58 -5.61 -3.68 9.04
N GLU A 59 -5.20 -4.95 9.08
CA GLU A 59 -4.36 -5.48 10.17
C GLU A 59 -2.97 -4.81 10.22
N TYR A 60 -2.50 -4.29 9.08
CA TYR A 60 -1.30 -3.46 9.04
C TYR A 60 -1.46 -2.19 9.89
N ALA A 61 -2.59 -1.48 9.75
CA ALA A 61 -2.84 -0.27 10.53
C ALA A 61 -3.06 -0.56 12.03
N LYS A 62 -3.45 -1.81 12.39
CA LYS A 62 -3.50 -2.24 13.80
C LYS A 62 -2.11 -2.42 14.40
N LYS A 63 -1.13 -2.87 13.60
CA LYS A 63 0.26 -3.06 14.04
C LYS A 63 1.03 -1.74 14.09
N TYR A 64 0.90 -0.90 13.06
CA TYR A 64 1.64 0.35 12.93
C TYR A 64 0.73 1.55 13.23
N LYS A 65 0.83 2.09 14.45
CA LYS A 65 -0.08 3.13 14.97
C LYS A 65 -0.13 4.44 14.15
N ASN A 66 0.94 4.75 13.43
CA ASN A 66 1.00 5.93 12.55
C ASN A 66 0.30 5.68 11.20
N ALA A 67 0.10 4.42 10.83
CA ALA A 67 -0.64 4.05 9.63
C ALA A 67 -2.14 4.12 9.88
N LYS A 68 -2.89 4.58 8.87
CA LYS A 68 -4.35 4.64 8.90
C LYS A 68 -4.93 3.76 7.81
N PHE A 69 -5.99 3.02 8.16
CA PHE A 69 -6.77 2.27 7.20
C PHE A 69 -8.03 3.04 6.80
N PHE A 70 -8.31 3.07 5.51
CA PHE A 70 -9.46 3.71 4.90
C PHE A 70 -10.30 2.66 4.20
N LYS A 71 -11.39 2.26 4.86
CA LYS A 71 -12.29 1.21 4.38
C LYS A 71 -12.95 1.61 3.07
N GLY A 72 -12.87 0.74 2.07
CA GLY A 72 -13.47 0.92 0.74
C GLY A 72 -12.83 2.01 -0.13
N ALA A 73 -11.86 2.76 0.39
CA ALA A 73 -11.18 3.82 -0.36
C ALA A 73 -10.05 3.24 -1.22
N SER A 74 -9.88 3.83 -2.40
CA SER A 74 -8.74 3.55 -3.28
C SER A 74 -7.46 4.19 -2.75
N ALA A 75 -6.31 3.71 -3.22
CA ALA A 75 -5.01 4.29 -2.84
C ALA A 75 -4.89 5.75 -3.30
N TRP A 76 -5.60 6.13 -4.37
CA TRP A 76 -5.57 7.45 -5.01
C TRP A 76 -6.33 8.51 -4.21
N GLU A 77 -7.34 8.10 -3.46
CA GLU A 77 -8.10 9.00 -2.58
C GLU A 77 -7.38 9.29 -1.26
N VAL A 78 -6.44 8.41 -0.87
CA VAL A 78 -5.81 8.47 0.47
C VAL A 78 -4.32 8.80 0.45
N CYS A 79 -3.66 8.72 -0.70
CA CYS A 79 -2.21 8.96 -0.79
C CYS A 79 -1.81 10.43 -0.58
N GLY A 80 -2.77 11.36 -0.63
CA GLY A 80 -2.48 12.79 -0.63
C GLY A 80 -1.61 13.17 -1.82
N LYS A 81 -0.66 14.09 -1.61
CA LYS A 81 0.32 14.47 -2.63
C LYS A 81 1.47 13.47 -2.66
N VAL A 82 1.71 12.86 -3.81
CA VAL A 82 2.83 11.94 -4.08
C VAL A 82 3.57 12.35 -5.35
N ASP A 83 4.85 12.04 -5.43
CA ASP A 83 5.68 12.33 -6.61
C ASP A 83 5.50 11.26 -7.70
N VAL A 84 5.22 10.01 -7.31
CA VAL A 84 5.08 8.86 -8.21
C VAL A 84 3.90 8.00 -7.77
N ALA A 85 3.02 7.67 -8.71
CA ALA A 85 1.91 6.73 -8.54
C ALA A 85 2.21 5.41 -9.27
N LEU A 86 2.03 4.28 -8.58
CA LEU A 86 2.28 2.93 -9.11
C LEU A 86 1.00 2.09 -8.97
N PRO A 87 0.18 1.97 -10.03
CA PRO A 87 -1.03 1.13 -10.05
C PRO A 87 -0.65 -0.34 -10.20
N CYS A 88 -0.90 -1.14 -9.15
CA CYS A 88 -0.49 -2.54 -9.09
C CYS A 88 -1.57 -3.47 -8.50
N ALA A 89 -2.84 -3.07 -8.51
CA ALA A 89 -3.94 -3.89 -7.99
C ALA A 89 -4.70 -4.63 -9.10
N THR A 90 -5.36 -3.90 -10.01
CA THR A 90 -6.27 -4.46 -11.02
C THR A 90 -6.40 -3.53 -12.22
N GLN A 91 -6.90 -4.06 -13.35
CA GLN A 91 -7.30 -3.23 -14.49
C GLN A 91 -8.33 -2.16 -14.06
N ASN A 92 -8.24 -0.95 -14.66
CA ASN A 92 -9.15 0.18 -14.44
C ASN A 92 -9.24 0.69 -12.99
N GLU A 93 -8.22 0.45 -12.18
CA GLU A 93 -8.20 0.94 -10.79
C GLU A 93 -7.98 2.46 -10.66
N LEU A 94 -7.49 3.10 -11.73
CA LEU A 94 -7.28 4.55 -11.81
C LEU A 94 -8.10 5.08 -12.98
N ASN A 95 -8.85 6.16 -12.77
CA ASN A 95 -9.73 6.77 -13.77
C ASN A 95 -9.43 8.27 -13.90
N GLY A 96 -10.09 8.95 -14.83
CA GLY A 96 -9.83 10.37 -15.11
C GLY A 96 -10.13 11.35 -13.97
N LYS A 97 -10.85 10.94 -12.91
CA LYS A 97 -11.01 11.77 -11.70
C LYS A 97 -9.82 11.68 -10.74
N HIS A 98 -9.01 10.63 -10.87
CA HIS A 98 -7.82 10.41 -10.05
C HIS A 98 -6.55 11.01 -10.67
N ALA A 99 -6.56 11.30 -11.98
CA ALA A 99 -5.46 11.89 -12.72
C ALA A 99 -5.47 13.42 -12.60
#